data_AF-A0A519T0L1-F1
#
_entry.id   AF-A0A519T0L1-F1
#
_cell.length_a   1.000
_cell.length_b   1.000
_cell.length_c   1.000
_cell.angle_alpha   90.00
_cell.angle_beta   90.00
_cell.angle_gamma   90.00
#
_symmetry.space_group_name_H-M   'P 1'
#
loop_
_entity.id
_entity.type
_entity.pdbx_description
1 polymer ?
#
loop_
_entity_poly.entity_id
_entity_poly.type
_entity_poly.pdbx_seq_one_letter_code
_entity_poly.pdbx_strand_id
1 'polypeptide(L)' 'IHGSAMASFCVEKFGTERLLNLTQEEIEAREAQFEELVRVQPATVNA' A
#
# COMPACT_ATOMS: atom_id res chain seq x y z
N ILE A 1 0.80 5.06 4.45
CA ILE A 1 0.32 4.27 3.28
C ILE A 1 1.51 3.74 2.48
N HIS A 2 2.42 4.59 1.96
CA HIS A 2 3.63 4.15 1.24
C HIS A 2 4.48 3.07 1.93
N GLY A 3 4.81 3.23 3.22
CA GLY A 3 5.61 2.24 3.94
C GLY A 3 4.94 0.86 4.04
N SER A 4 3.62 0.84 4.21
CA SER A 4 2.81 -0.38 4.22
C SER A 4 2.74 -1.02 2.83
N ALA A 5 2.63 -0.21 1.78
CA ALA A 5 2.69 -0.67 0.39
C ALA A 5 4.04 -1.32 0.07
N MET A 6 5.16 -0.68 0.40
CA MET A 6 6.49 -1.22 0.16
C MET A 6 6.77 -2.51 0.95
N ALA A 7 6.36 -2.55 2.22
CA ALA A 7 6.51 -3.75 3.04
C ALA A 7 5.72 -4.95 2.49
N SER A 8 4.58 -4.70 1.84
CA SER A 8 3.78 -5.77 1.22
C SER A 8 4.54 -6.51 0.12
N PHE A 9 5.42 -5.83 -0.62
CA PHE A 9 6.23 -6.43 -1.68
C PHE A 9 7.46 -7.19 -1.16
N CYS A 10 7.94 -6.89 0.05
CA CYS A 10 9.12 -7.54 0.62
C CYS A 10 8.93 -9.04 0.92
N VAL A 11 7.69 -9.54 0.94
CA VAL A 11 7.37 -10.93 1.31
C VAL A 11 6.84 -11.77 0.14
N GLU A 12 6.73 -11.18 -1.06
CA GLU A 12 6.18 -11.88 -2.23
C GLU A 12 7.19 -12.82 -2.92
N LYS A 13 8.50 -12.58 -2.76
CA LYS A 13 9.58 -13.44 -3.25
C LYS A 13 10.75 -13.47 -2.28
N PHE A 14 11.59 -14.51 -2.39
CA PHE A 14 12.83 -14.58 -1.64
C PHE A 14 13.83 -13.53 -2.10
N GLY A 15 14.55 -12.95 -1.15
CA GLY A 15 15.55 -11.93 -1.42
C GLY A 15 14.95 -10.65 -1.99
N THR A 16 15.77 -9.86 -2.67
CA THR A 16 15.38 -8.54 -3.21
C THR A 16 14.77 -8.61 -4.60
N GLU A 17 14.55 -9.81 -5.16
CA GLU A 17 14.06 -10.01 -6.53
C GLU A 17 12.76 -9.26 -6.82
N ARG A 18 11.84 -9.24 -5.84
CA ARG A 18 10.57 -8.53 -6.01
C ARG A 18 10.75 -7.02 -6.08
N LEU A 19 11.67 -6.48 -5.28
CA LEU A 19 11.94 -5.04 -5.20
C LEU A 19 12.71 -4.54 -6.42
N LEU A 20 13.60 -5.36 -6.99
CA LEU A 20 14.37 -5.01 -8.19
C LEU A 20 13.51 -4.89 -9.45
N ASN A 21 12.38 -5.61 -9.50
CA ASN A 21 11.44 -5.58 -10.62
C ASN A 21 10.17 -4.78 -10.31
N LEU A 22 10.15 -4.03 -9.20
CA LEU A 22 8.99 -3.25 -8.78
C LEU A 22 8.86 -2.00 -9.65
N THR A 23 7.67 -1.80 -10.20
CA THR A 23 7.34 -0.64 -11.03
C THR A 23 6.58 0.41 -10.22
N GLN A 24 6.61 1.66 -10.70
CA GLN A 24 5.88 2.75 -10.08
C GLN A 24 4.36 2.51 -10.15
N GLU A 25 3.85 1.96 -11.24
CA GLU A 25 2.42 1.64 -11.38
C GLU A 25 1.95 0.61 -10.35
N GLU A 26 2.79 -0.38 -10.02
CA GLU A 26 2.47 -1.38 -8.99
C GLU A 26 2.40 -0.77 -7.59
N ILE A 27 3.29 0.17 -7.28
CA ILE A 27 3.28 0.89 -6.00
C ILE A 27 1.99 1.69 -5.88
N GLU A 28 1.66 2.49 -6.90
CA GLU A 28 0.44 3.31 -6.92
C GLU A 28 -0.83 2.47 -6.81
N ALA A 29 -0.89 1.35 -7.54
CA ALA A 29 -2.01 0.42 -7.45
C ALA A 29 -2.15 -0.18 -6.04
N ARG A 30 -1.04 -0.50 -5.37
CA ARG A 30 -1.05 -1.07 -4.03
C ARG A 30 -1.42 -0.02 -2.97
N GLU A 31 -1.02 1.22 -3.18
CA GLU A 31 -1.41 2.34 -2.31
C GLU A 31 -2.89 2.64 -2.38
N ALA A 32 -3.49 2.62 -3.57
CA ALA A 32 -4.94 2.76 -3.74
C ALA A 32 -5.71 1.67 -2.96
N GLN A 33 -5.22 0.44 -2.95
CA GLN A 33 -5.80 -0.65 -2.16
C GLN A 33 -5.68 -0.39 -0.65
N PHE A 34 -4.53 0.09 -0.19
CA PHE A 34 -4.36 0.46 1.22
C PHE A 34 -5.23 1.67 1.61
N GLU A 35 -5.44 2.64 0.72
CA GLU A 35 -6.32 3.78 0.94
C GLU A 35 -7.79 3.34 1.10
N GLU A 36 -8.24 2.39 0.28
CA GLU A 36 -9.57 1.79 0.41
C GLU A 36 -9.74 1.06 1.76
N LEU A 37 -8.73 0.28 2.16
CA LEU A 37 -8.74 -0.47 3.43
C LEU A 37 -8.70 0.43 4.67
N VAL A 38 -7.97 1.54 4.58
CA VAL A 38 -7.74 2.46 5.70
C VAL A 38 -8.75 3.61 5.69
N ARG A 39 -9.78 3.59 4.83
CA ARG A 39 -10.77 4.69 4.73
C ARG A 39 -11.45 4.96 6.06
N VAL A 40 -10.87 5.87 6.85
CA VAL A 40 -11.40 6.33 8.13
C VAL A 40 -12.45 7.38 7.80
N GLN A 41 -13.73 7.05 7.99
CA GLN A 41 -14.77 8.07 8.00
C GLN A 41 -14.50 9.00 9.19
N PRO A 42 -14.35 10.32 8.99
CA PRO A 42 -14.35 11.23 10.11
C PRO A 42 -15.71 11.08 10.80
N ALA A 43 -15.70 10.80 12.10
CA ALA A 43 -16.92 10.77 12.89
C ALA A 43 -17.59 12.13 12.72
N THR A 44 -18.71 12.18 12.01
CA THR A 44 -19.53 13.37 11.90
C THR A 44 -20.11 13.64 13.29
N VAL A 45 -19.47 14.56 14.02
CA VAL A 45 -20.10 15.17 15.19
C VAL A 45 -21.22 16.02 14.65
N ASN A 46 -22.43 15.46 14.65
CA ASN A 46 -23.65 16.23 14.46
C ASN A 46 -23.73 17.20 15.66
N ALA A 47 -23.55 18.49 15.37
CA ALA A 47 -23.84 19.59 16.29
C ALA A 47 -25.34 19.90 16.26
#